data_AF-A0A9D1Q220-F1
#
_entry.id   AF-A0A9D1Q220-F1
#
_cell.length_a   1.000
_cell.length_b   1.000
_cell.length_c   1.000
_cell.angle_alpha   90.00
_cell.angle_beta   90.00
_cell.angle_gamma   90.00
#
_symmetry.space_group_name_H-M   'P 1'
#
loop_
_entity.id
_entity.type
_entity.pdbx_description
1 polymer ?
#
loop_
_entity_poly.entity_id
_entity_poly.type
_entity_poly.pdbx_seq_one_letter_code
_entity_poly.pdbx_strand_id
1 'polypeptide(L)'
;MKNKKNSATRVSRVGGQALIEGVMMQGVTATAMSVRAPDGKIVTEVKRRKPLGVWAKIPVIRGVIAFVMSLVTGVQCIMKSSRQAFPDEEQPSAAATVVSGVLGVVIAVALFMLLPGWIADILAQFVSINILVRSLIEGGIRIALFIVYLALVAKMKDIRRTFMYHGAEHRTINCYEHGMEVTVKNVQSCSTRHNRCGTTFLFFVMIMSILVFSLVTWIVQLIVGYVPDKWIMMCIRLLCLPLVAGLSYELLRFLAMLPDNAFVNILRAPGLALQRLTTKPPEDDMAEVAITAFNAAMNMDENPAYPEREFGEYVVKEVRDSLRERFKAAGVDEADADWIVCSCTSLKRSQLSELRIIEKQSYDSICECADKRLSGMPLDYVLGKSNFYGIELEVTPDVLIPRPETELLAERAIMFLKGDGGNSDSGRGKTQNAAEKRRKRALDLCCGSGCIAAAIKENTDAEVVAADKSRQAVAVAKRNLSFRGVKVVESDMFEALEGEKFDLIACNPPYIRSGDMAALQSEVRREPAEALDGGADGLDFYRILASQADGYLLPGGALMAETAFDEADDVVAMLAATGKYSSVNKYSDLEGHDRIVVAIKK
;
A
#
# COMPACT_ATOMS: atom_id res chain seq x y z
N MET A 1 -3.43 -23.32 38.11
CA MET A 1 -3.60 -24.39 37.10
C MET A 1 -3.21 -23.82 35.75
N LYS A 2 -2.11 -24.29 35.18
CA LYS A 2 -1.54 -23.85 33.89
C LYS A 2 -2.42 -24.36 32.75
N ASN A 3 -2.98 -23.45 31.94
CA ASN A 3 -3.66 -23.77 30.70
C ASN A 3 -2.63 -24.26 29.67
N LYS A 4 -2.43 -25.58 29.60
CA LYS A 4 -1.81 -26.24 28.45
C LYS A 4 -2.71 -26.01 27.25
N LYS A 5 -2.42 -24.98 26.44
CA LYS A 5 -2.89 -24.93 25.05
C LYS A 5 -2.35 -26.17 24.36
N ASN A 6 -3.22 -27.12 24.02
CA ASN A 6 -2.91 -28.22 23.12
C ASN A 6 -2.32 -27.62 21.83
N SER A 7 -1.02 -27.80 21.59
CA SER A 7 -0.40 -27.57 20.30
C SER A 7 -0.84 -28.69 19.36
N ALA A 8 -2.09 -28.65 18.92
CA ALA A 8 -2.51 -29.49 17.80
C ALA A 8 -1.75 -29.01 16.57
N THR A 9 -0.84 -29.84 16.06
CA THR A 9 -0.14 -29.62 14.79
C THR A 9 -1.18 -29.29 13.73
N ARG A 10 -1.20 -28.04 13.24
CA ARG A 10 -2.16 -27.66 12.20
C ARG A 10 -1.69 -28.33 10.92
N VAL A 11 -2.36 -29.39 10.48
CA VAL A 11 -2.08 -29.99 9.16
C VAL A 11 -2.57 -29.00 8.10
N SER A 12 -1.70 -28.08 7.72
CA SER A 12 -2.01 -27.06 6.71
C SER A 12 -2.25 -27.77 5.37
N ARG A 13 -3.24 -27.31 4.58
CA ARG A 13 -3.40 -27.71 3.16
C ARG A 13 -2.65 -26.75 2.23
N VAL A 14 -1.72 -25.98 2.80
CA VAL A 14 -0.97 -24.94 2.11
C VAL A 14 0.26 -25.57 1.49
N GLY A 15 0.54 -25.22 0.24
CA GLY A 15 1.80 -25.54 -0.43
C GLY A 15 2.35 -24.29 -1.08
N GLY A 16 3.54 -24.38 -1.66
CA GLY A 16 4.11 -23.27 -2.42
C GLY A 16 5.09 -23.71 -3.48
N GLN A 17 5.61 -22.71 -4.18
CA GLN A 17 6.66 -22.85 -5.17
C GLN A 17 7.56 -21.62 -5.12
N ALA A 18 8.87 -21.87 -5.12
CA ALA A 18 9.87 -20.81 -5.28
C ALA A 18 9.88 -20.28 -6.72
N LEU A 19 9.99 -18.97 -6.83
CA LEU A 19 10.04 -18.24 -8.09
C LEU A 19 11.33 -17.40 -8.16
N ILE A 20 11.50 -16.67 -9.25
CA ILE A 20 12.58 -15.69 -9.40
C ILE A 20 12.22 -14.47 -8.55
N GLU A 21 13.08 -14.11 -7.59
CA GLU A 21 12.83 -13.03 -6.61
C GLU A 21 11.50 -13.14 -5.83
N GLY A 22 10.93 -14.34 -5.72
CA GLY A 22 9.55 -14.48 -5.27
C GLY A 22 9.14 -15.86 -4.77
N VAL A 23 7.95 -15.90 -4.20
CA VAL A 23 7.29 -17.13 -3.75
C VAL A 23 5.82 -17.09 -4.15
N MET A 24 5.33 -18.23 -4.64
CA MET A 24 3.91 -18.48 -4.81
C MET A 24 3.42 -19.43 -3.73
N MET A 25 2.35 -19.06 -3.06
CA MET A 25 1.66 -19.83 -2.03
C MET A 25 0.29 -20.25 -2.54
N GLN A 26 -0.05 -21.52 -2.33
CA GLN A 26 -1.33 -22.12 -2.69
C GLN A 26 -2.07 -22.49 -1.41
N GLY A 27 -3.17 -21.79 -1.16
CA GLY A 27 -4.17 -22.17 -0.18
C GLY A 27 -5.16 -23.21 -0.72
N VAL A 28 -6.26 -23.38 0.01
CA VAL A 28 -7.36 -24.29 -0.35
C VAL A 28 -8.12 -23.77 -1.56
N THR A 29 -8.45 -22.49 -1.57
CA THR A 29 -9.25 -21.82 -2.61
C THR A 29 -8.53 -20.67 -3.29
N ALA A 30 -7.39 -20.23 -2.74
CA ALA A 30 -6.63 -19.09 -3.23
C ALA A 30 -5.21 -19.48 -3.64
N THR A 31 -4.64 -18.69 -4.55
CA THR A 31 -3.22 -18.67 -4.88
C THR A 31 -2.73 -17.24 -4.76
N ALA A 32 -1.64 -17.01 -4.05
CA ALA A 32 -0.99 -15.72 -3.96
C ALA A 32 0.47 -15.81 -4.39
N MET A 33 0.94 -14.84 -5.14
CA MET A 33 2.30 -14.77 -5.66
C MET A 33 2.88 -13.42 -5.26
N SER A 34 3.95 -13.44 -4.46
CA SER A 34 4.67 -12.22 -4.08
C SER A 34 6.07 -12.23 -4.66
N VAL A 35 6.47 -11.07 -5.18
CA VAL A 35 7.77 -10.85 -5.83
C VAL A 35 8.38 -9.57 -5.27
N ARG A 36 9.69 -9.59 -5.03
CA ARG A 36 10.47 -8.39 -4.70
C ARG A 36 10.77 -7.63 -5.99
N ALA A 37 10.26 -6.41 -6.12
CA ALA A 37 10.56 -5.55 -7.25
C ALA A 37 11.93 -4.86 -7.08
N PRO A 38 12.53 -4.31 -8.16
CA PRO A 38 13.83 -3.62 -8.11
C PRO A 38 13.89 -2.43 -7.13
N ASP A 39 12.73 -1.80 -6.86
CA ASP A 39 12.58 -0.72 -5.89
C ASP A 39 12.58 -1.21 -4.42
N GLY A 40 12.73 -2.52 -4.19
CA GLY A 40 12.71 -3.15 -2.87
C GLY A 40 11.31 -3.41 -2.32
N LYS A 41 10.25 -2.93 -2.97
CA LYS A 41 8.86 -3.17 -2.54
C LYS A 41 8.43 -4.59 -2.89
N ILE A 42 7.52 -5.15 -2.09
CA ILE A 42 6.91 -6.45 -2.36
C ILE A 42 5.60 -6.20 -3.10
N VAL A 43 5.45 -6.78 -4.28
CA VAL A 43 4.20 -6.75 -5.05
C VAL A 43 3.55 -8.13 -5.05
N THR A 44 2.22 -8.16 -4.91
CA THR A 44 1.49 -9.41 -4.67
C THR A 44 0.27 -9.54 -5.57
N GLU A 45 0.26 -10.57 -6.44
CA GLU A 45 -0.90 -11.02 -7.20
C GLU A 45 -1.67 -12.07 -6.38
N VAL A 46 -3.00 -11.98 -6.32
CA VAL A 46 -3.87 -12.93 -5.60
C VAL A 46 -5.04 -13.35 -6.48
N LYS A 47 -5.24 -14.66 -6.66
CA LYS A 47 -6.27 -15.23 -7.55
C LYS A 47 -7.01 -16.40 -6.91
N ARG A 48 -8.28 -16.58 -7.25
CA ARG A 48 -9.05 -17.76 -6.86
C ARG A 48 -8.69 -18.96 -7.72
N ARG A 49 -8.64 -20.12 -7.08
CA ARG A 49 -8.40 -21.40 -7.74
C ARG A 49 -9.69 -21.88 -8.38
N LYS A 50 -9.61 -22.24 -9.65
CA LYS A 50 -10.71 -22.91 -10.35
C LYS A 50 -10.82 -24.36 -9.87
N PRO A 51 -12.03 -24.90 -9.63
CA PRO A 51 -12.21 -26.29 -9.24
C PRO A 51 -11.74 -27.21 -10.38
N LEU A 52 -11.06 -28.30 -10.02
CA LEU A 52 -10.64 -29.32 -10.99
C LEU A 52 -11.85 -30.15 -11.46
N GLY A 53 -11.86 -30.53 -12.74
CA GLY A 53 -12.92 -31.35 -13.34
C GLY A 53 -12.99 -32.79 -12.81
N VAL A 54 -14.04 -33.53 -13.20
CA VAL A 54 -14.37 -34.87 -12.67
C VAL A 54 -13.23 -35.90 -12.81
N TRP A 55 -12.44 -35.81 -13.88
CA TRP A 55 -11.29 -36.68 -14.15
C TRP A 55 -10.17 -36.59 -13.10
N ALA A 56 -10.09 -35.48 -12.35
CA ALA A 56 -9.15 -35.32 -11.25
C ALA A 56 -9.54 -36.13 -9.99
N LYS A 57 -10.61 -36.93 -10.04
CA LYS A 57 -11.00 -37.84 -8.95
C LYS A 57 -10.49 -39.27 -9.14
N ILE A 58 -10.12 -39.65 -10.36
CA ILE A 58 -9.68 -41.02 -10.68
C ILE A 58 -8.22 -41.20 -10.25
N PRO A 59 -7.86 -42.24 -9.47
CA PRO A 59 -6.48 -42.52 -9.09
C PRO A 59 -5.54 -42.62 -10.30
N VAL A 60 -4.27 -42.27 -10.13
CA VAL A 60 -3.25 -42.21 -11.21
C VAL A 60 -3.52 -41.08 -12.23
N ILE A 61 -4.70 -41.04 -12.85
CA ILE A 61 -5.11 -39.97 -13.80
C ILE A 61 -5.07 -38.61 -13.11
N ARG A 62 -5.57 -38.51 -11.87
CA ARG A 62 -5.44 -37.31 -11.06
C ARG A 62 -3.98 -36.87 -10.91
N GLY A 63 -3.06 -37.81 -10.68
CA GLY A 63 -1.64 -37.50 -10.54
C GLY A 63 -1.05 -36.91 -11.80
N VAL A 64 -1.43 -37.44 -12.97
CA VAL A 64 -1.05 -36.86 -14.27
C VAL A 64 -1.59 -35.45 -14.43
N ILE A 65 -2.89 -35.24 -14.17
CA ILE A 65 -3.53 -33.92 -14.28
C ILE A 65 -2.87 -32.93 -13.33
N ALA A 66 -2.65 -33.32 -12.07
CA ALA A 66 -2.01 -32.48 -11.07
C ALA A 66 -0.57 -32.10 -11.47
N PHE A 67 0.19 -33.05 -12.00
CA PHE A 67 1.54 -32.82 -12.50
C PHE A 67 1.56 -31.83 -13.67
N VAL A 68 0.73 -32.03 -14.70
CA VAL A 68 0.66 -31.15 -15.87
C VAL A 68 0.21 -29.75 -15.47
N MET A 69 -0.84 -29.63 -14.64
CA MET A 69 -1.31 -28.33 -14.16
C MET A 69 -0.24 -27.61 -13.34
N SER A 70 0.46 -28.31 -12.45
CA SER A 70 1.56 -27.75 -11.67
C SER A 70 2.70 -27.27 -12.57
N LEU A 71 3.02 -27.98 -13.65
CA LEU A 71 4.07 -27.59 -14.59
C LEU A 71 3.67 -26.34 -15.38
N VAL A 72 2.45 -26.31 -15.93
CA VAL A 72 1.94 -25.15 -16.68
C VAL A 72 1.87 -23.91 -15.78
N THR A 73 1.25 -24.03 -14.60
CA THR A 73 1.18 -22.93 -13.63
C THR A 73 2.57 -22.51 -13.16
N GLY A 74 3.46 -23.47 -12.90
CA GLY A 74 4.83 -23.18 -12.47
C GLY A 74 5.61 -22.37 -13.50
N VAL A 75 5.56 -22.74 -14.78
CA VAL A 75 6.21 -21.98 -15.86
C VAL A 75 5.60 -20.58 -16.00
N GLN A 76 4.28 -20.46 -15.95
CA GLN A 76 3.59 -19.16 -16.00
C GLN A 76 3.99 -18.24 -14.84
N CYS A 77 4.04 -18.78 -13.61
CA CYS A 77 4.46 -18.02 -12.43
C CYS A 77 5.93 -17.61 -12.51
N ILE A 78 6.82 -18.48 -12.98
CA ILE A 78 8.25 -18.12 -13.18
C ILE A 78 8.37 -16.98 -14.17
N MET A 79 7.71 -17.07 -15.33
CA MET A 79 7.74 -16.01 -16.35
C MET A 79 7.18 -14.68 -15.82
N LYS A 80 6.07 -14.72 -15.09
CA LYS A 80 5.50 -13.54 -14.44
C LYS A 80 6.44 -12.93 -13.39
N SER A 81 7.04 -13.76 -12.54
CA SER A 81 8.00 -13.28 -11.53
C SER A 81 9.24 -12.66 -12.15
N SER A 82 9.76 -13.25 -13.24
CA SER A 82 10.90 -12.72 -13.99
C SER A 82 10.60 -11.33 -14.56
N ARG A 83 9.42 -11.14 -15.15
CA ARG A 83 8.97 -9.84 -15.68
C ARG A 83 8.95 -8.75 -14.62
N GLN A 84 8.52 -9.13 -13.42
CA GLN A 84 8.35 -8.19 -12.32
C GLN A 84 9.68 -7.90 -11.61
N ALA A 85 10.57 -8.88 -11.52
CA ALA A 85 11.89 -8.75 -10.93
C ALA A 85 12.88 -8.02 -11.86
N PHE A 86 12.74 -8.19 -13.17
CA PHE A 86 13.63 -7.63 -14.19
C PHE A 86 12.81 -6.96 -15.32
N PRO A 87 12.20 -5.79 -15.06
CA PRO A 87 11.36 -5.10 -16.05
C PRO A 87 12.15 -4.51 -17.23
N ASP A 88 13.44 -4.19 -17.03
CA ASP A 88 14.31 -3.58 -18.04
C ASP A 88 15.00 -4.60 -18.95
N GLU A 89 14.89 -5.91 -18.65
CA GLU A 89 15.47 -6.96 -19.50
C GLU A 89 14.52 -7.35 -20.65
N GLU A 90 15.09 -7.50 -21.85
CA GLU A 90 14.34 -7.89 -23.04
C GLU A 90 13.77 -9.31 -22.86
N GLN A 91 12.44 -9.40 -22.81
CA GLN A 91 11.74 -10.66 -22.60
C GLN A 91 11.91 -11.58 -23.82
N PRO A 92 12.18 -12.87 -23.62
CA PRO A 92 12.24 -13.82 -24.72
C PRO A 92 10.89 -13.86 -25.46
N SER A 93 10.94 -13.86 -26.79
CA SER A 93 9.74 -14.01 -27.61
C SER A 93 9.00 -15.32 -27.28
N ALA A 94 7.70 -15.38 -27.58
CA ALA A 94 6.91 -16.59 -27.38
C ALA A 94 7.54 -17.81 -28.10
N ALA A 95 8.09 -17.58 -29.30
CA ALA A 95 8.82 -18.60 -30.06
C ALA A 95 10.11 -19.06 -29.34
N ALA A 96 10.93 -18.13 -28.84
CA ALA A 96 12.16 -18.45 -28.12
C ALA A 96 11.87 -19.24 -26.83
N THR A 97 10.78 -18.92 -26.14
CA THR A 97 10.33 -19.63 -24.93
C THR A 97 9.94 -21.07 -25.26
N VAL A 98 9.17 -21.29 -26.33
CA VAL A 98 8.77 -22.63 -26.79
C VAL A 98 10.00 -23.45 -27.21
N VAL A 99 10.92 -22.85 -28.00
CA VAL A 99 12.14 -23.52 -28.45
C VAL A 99 13.01 -23.93 -27.25
N SER A 100 13.21 -23.04 -26.28
CA SER A 100 13.98 -23.32 -25.07
C SER A 100 13.34 -24.43 -24.23
N GLY A 101 12.01 -24.43 -24.12
CA GLY A 101 11.24 -25.48 -23.45
C GLY A 101 11.41 -26.85 -24.12
N VAL A 102 11.27 -26.91 -25.44
CA VAL A 102 11.47 -28.16 -26.23
C VAL A 102 12.91 -28.65 -26.09
N LEU A 103 13.89 -27.77 -26.22
CA LEU A 103 15.29 -28.10 -26.05
C LEU A 103 15.58 -28.65 -24.64
N GLY A 104 15.01 -28.03 -23.61
CA GLY A 104 15.11 -28.50 -22.23
C GLY A 104 14.55 -29.91 -22.04
N VAL A 105 13.40 -30.22 -22.64
CA VAL A 105 12.81 -31.58 -22.62
C VAL A 105 13.72 -32.58 -23.34
N VAL A 106 14.25 -32.22 -24.52
CA VAL A 106 15.18 -33.08 -25.28
C VAL A 106 16.44 -33.39 -24.46
N ILE A 107 17.04 -32.37 -23.84
CA ILE A 107 18.21 -32.54 -22.97
C ILE A 107 17.87 -33.42 -21.77
N ALA A 108 16.70 -33.23 -21.15
CA ALA A 108 16.27 -34.04 -20.00
C ALA A 108 16.09 -35.52 -20.39
N VAL A 109 15.46 -35.80 -21.54
CA VAL A 109 15.32 -37.18 -22.06
C VAL A 109 16.69 -37.78 -22.36
N ALA A 110 17.58 -37.04 -23.01
CA ALA A 110 18.93 -37.52 -23.29
C ALA A 110 19.71 -37.84 -22.01
N LEU A 111 19.71 -36.92 -21.05
CA LEU A 111 20.49 -37.03 -19.82
C LEU A 111 19.95 -38.10 -18.85
N PHE A 112 18.64 -38.20 -18.69
CA PHE A 112 18.03 -39.05 -17.66
C PHE A 112 17.44 -40.36 -18.17
N MET A 113 17.15 -40.48 -19.48
CA MET A 113 16.63 -41.71 -20.08
C MET A 113 17.69 -42.44 -20.92
N LEU A 114 18.45 -41.73 -21.76
CA LEU A 114 19.40 -42.36 -22.70
C LEU A 114 20.78 -42.61 -22.08
N LEU A 115 21.36 -41.59 -21.45
CA LEU A 115 22.72 -41.63 -20.92
C LEU A 115 22.96 -42.76 -19.91
N PRO A 116 22.07 -43.06 -18.94
CA PRO A 116 22.32 -44.13 -17.97
C PRO A 116 22.42 -45.51 -18.63
N GLY A 117 21.60 -45.77 -19.65
CA GLY A 117 21.63 -47.01 -20.40
C GLY A 117 22.92 -47.17 -21.22
N TRP A 118 23.36 -46.08 -21.85
CA TRP A 118 24.62 -46.08 -22.61
C TRP A 118 25.84 -46.31 -21.71
N ILE A 119 25.90 -45.69 -20.53
CA ILE A 119 26.97 -45.93 -19.55
C ILE A 119 26.93 -47.39 -19.05
N ALA A 120 25.72 -47.92 -18.78
CA ALA A 120 25.57 -49.31 -18.37
C ALA A 120 26.03 -50.30 -19.46
N ASP A 121 25.83 -49.98 -20.75
CA ASP A 121 26.31 -50.79 -21.87
C ASP A 121 27.84 -50.83 -21.93
N ILE A 122 28.50 -49.69 -21.76
CA ILE A 122 29.97 -49.61 -21.72
C ILE A 122 30.51 -50.45 -20.56
N LEU A 123 29.92 -50.34 -19.38
CA LEU A 123 30.33 -51.13 -18.21
C LEU A 123 30.11 -52.64 -18.41
N ALA A 124 29.04 -53.02 -19.10
CA ALA A 124 28.74 -54.42 -19.41
C ALA A 124 29.73 -55.05 -20.41
N GLN A 125 30.56 -54.27 -21.12
CA GLN A 125 31.65 -54.81 -21.95
C GLN A 125 32.84 -55.30 -21.11
N PHE A 126 32.99 -54.78 -19.88
CA PHE A 126 34.11 -55.10 -18.99
C PHE A 126 33.78 -56.17 -17.95
N VAL A 127 32.49 -56.47 -17.74
CA VAL A 127 32.02 -57.44 -16.74
C VAL A 127 30.82 -58.21 -17.31
N SER A 128 30.83 -59.54 -17.21
CA SER A 128 29.69 -60.40 -17.55
C SER A 128 28.65 -60.34 -16.42
N ILE A 129 27.66 -59.46 -16.60
CA ILE A 129 26.67 -59.13 -15.58
C ILE A 129 25.30 -59.75 -15.94
N ASN A 130 24.68 -60.45 -14.99
CA ASN A 130 23.30 -60.93 -15.10
C ASN A 130 22.31 -59.76 -15.30
N ILE A 131 21.22 -59.99 -16.03
CA ILE A 131 20.22 -58.95 -16.39
C ILE A 131 19.76 -58.15 -15.16
N LEU A 132 19.54 -58.81 -14.02
CA LEU A 132 19.15 -58.17 -12.77
C LEU A 132 20.19 -57.15 -12.27
N VAL A 133 21.46 -57.54 -12.25
CA VAL A 133 22.55 -56.68 -11.77
C VAL A 133 22.78 -55.52 -12.75
N ARG A 134 22.59 -55.73 -14.06
CA ARG A 134 22.62 -54.65 -15.07
C ARG A 134 21.51 -53.62 -14.85
N SER A 135 20.29 -54.05 -14.55
CA SER A 135 19.17 -53.14 -14.24
C SER A 135 19.39 -52.35 -12.94
N LEU A 136 19.99 -52.98 -11.92
CA LEU A 136 20.37 -52.28 -10.69
C LEU A 136 21.47 -51.24 -10.93
N ILE A 137 22.47 -51.56 -11.76
CA ILE A 137 23.54 -50.63 -12.16
C ILE A 137 22.96 -49.45 -12.95
N GLU A 138 22.08 -49.68 -13.92
CA GLU A 138 21.40 -48.60 -14.66
C GLU A 138 20.63 -47.67 -13.70
N GLY A 139 19.90 -48.24 -12.73
CA GLY A 139 19.20 -47.49 -11.69
C GLY A 139 20.14 -46.67 -10.80
N GLY A 140 21.26 -47.26 -10.37
CA GLY A 140 22.27 -46.60 -9.55
C GLY A 140 22.95 -45.44 -10.29
N ILE A 141 23.33 -45.64 -11.55
CA ILE A 141 23.90 -44.60 -12.43
C ILE A 141 22.90 -43.46 -12.60
N ARG A 142 21.62 -43.75 -12.83
CA ARG A 142 20.56 -42.74 -12.97
C ARG A 142 20.44 -41.87 -11.71
N ILE A 143 20.47 -42.49 -10.52
CA ILE A 143 20.45 -41.78 -9.24
C ILE A 143 21.70 -40.92 -9.06
N ALA A 144 22.89 -41.46 -9.35
CA ALA A 144 24.14 -40.74 -9.25
C ALA A 144 24.19 -39.51 -10.18
N LEU A 145 23.82 -39.70 -11.46
CA LEU A 145 23.75 -38.62 -12.45
C LEU A 145 22.79 -37.51 -12.01
N PHE A 146 21.63 -37.86 -11.44
CA PHE A 146 20.68 -36.88 -10.93
C PHE A 146 21.22 -36.09 -9.74
N ILE A 147 21.86 -36.75 -8.78
CA ILE A 147 22.47 -36.07 -7.63
C ILE A 147 23.59 -35.13 -8.10
N VAL A 148 24.45 -35.58 -9.02
CA VAL A 148 25.53 -34.76 -9.60
C VAL A 148 24.93 -33.56 -10.35
N TYR A 149 23.92 -33.77 -11.18
CA TYR A 149 23.22 -32.71 -11.88
C TYR A 149 22.65 -31.65 -10.92
N LEU A 150 21.92 -32.08 -9.87
CA LEU A 150 21.41 -31.15 -8.87
C LEU A 150 22.53 -30.41 -8.14
N ALA A 151 23.63 -31.08 -7.81
CA ALA A 151 24.78 -30.45 -7.16
C ALA A 151 25.48 -29.41 -8.06
N LEU A 152 25.53 -29.63 -9.37
CA LEU A 152 26.10 -28.68 -10.33
C LEU A 152 25.20 -27.46 -10.49
N VAL A 153 23.89 -27.66 -10.71
CA VAL A 153 22.93 -26.58 -10.89
C VAL A 153 22.79 -25.76 -9.60
N ALA A 154 22.86 -26.38 -8.42
CA ALA A 154 22.86 -25.69 -7.12
C ALA A 154 24.06 -24.72 -6.91
N LYS A 155 25.12 -24.83 -7.72
CA LYS A 155 26.27 -23.89 -7.68
C LYS A 155 26.06 -22.65 -8.54
N MET A 156 25.09 -22.66 -9.45
CA MET A 156 24.74 -21.48 -10.25
C MET A 156 24.10 -20.42 -9.35
N LYS A 157 24.51 -19.15 -9.47
CA LYS A 157 24.09 -18.06 -8.57
C LYS A 157 22.56 -17.91 -8.54
N ASP A 158 21.93 -17.86 -9.71
CA ASP A 158 20.49 -17.61 -9.83
C ASP A 158 19.68 -18.76 -9.24
N ILE A 159 20.06 -20.02 -9.52
CA ILE A 159 19.37 -21.18 -8.97
C ILE A 159 19.59 -21.31 -7.46
N ARG A 160 20.79 -20.98 -6.97
CA ARG A 160 21.04 -20.93 -5.53
C ARG A 160 20.12 -19.92 -4.85
N ARG A 161 19.88 -18.76 -5.47
CA ARG A 161 18.96 -17.73 -4.97
C ARG A 161 17.51 -18.24 -4.98
N THR A 162 17.05 -18.90 -6.06
CA THR A 162 15.74 -19.57 -6.08
C THR A 162 15.61 -20.64 -4.98
N PHE A 163 16.67 -21.41 -4.69
CA PHE A 163 16.68 -22.36 -3.58
C PHE A 163 16.64 -21.71 -2.19
N MET A 164 17.04 -20.45 -2.05
CA MET A 164 16.85 -19.68 -0.82
C MET A 164 15.37 -19.28 -0.66
N TYR A 165 14.71 -18.80 -1.73
CA TYR A 165 13.27 -18.56 -1.73
C TYR A 165 12.45 -19.84 -1.44
N HIS A 166 12.92 -20.98 -1.93
CA HIS A 166 12.35 -22.29 -1.57
C HIS A 166 12.52 -22.61 -0.08
N GLY A 167 13.68 -22.26 0.49
CA GLY A 167 13.89 -22.34 1.93
C GLY A 167 12.96 -21.43 2.72
N ALA A 168 12.68 -20.21 2.22
CA ALA A 168 11.72 -19.27 2.82
C ALA A 168 10.30 -19.83 2.81
N GLU A 169 9.85 -20.40 1.68
CA GLU A 169 8.55 -21.04 1.56
C GLU A 169 8.37 -22.16 2.59
N HIS A 170 9.31 -23.09 2.66
CA HIS A 170 9.28 -24.18 3.64
C HIS A 170 9.30 -23.68 5.10
N ARG A 171 10.12 -22.66 5.40
CA ARG A 171 10.20 -22.08 6.74
C ARG A 171 8.88 -21.45 7.17
N THR A 172 8.23 -20.71 6.26
CA THR A 172 6.93 -20.07 6.52
C THR A 172 5.84 -21.11 6.77
N ILE A 173 5.76 -22.14 5.94
CA ILE A 173 4.78 -23.23 6.12
C ILE A 173 5.04 -23.99 7.42
N ASN A 174 6.31 -24.34 7.70
CA ASN A 174 6.69 -24.98 8.96
C ASN A 174 6.31 -24.13 10.17
N CYS A 175 6.58 -22.82 10.14
CA CYS A 175 6.24 -21.90 11.23
C CYS A 175 4.74 -21.96 11.55
N TYR A 176 3.90 -21.92 10.52
CA TYR A 176 2.45 -22.02 10.64
C TYR A 176 1.98 -23.39 11.18
N GLU A 177 2.55 -24.50 10.68
CA GLU A 177 2.19 -25.86 11.10
C GLU A 177 2.54 -26.14 12.57
N HIS A 178 3.62 -25.53 13.07
CA HIS A 178 4.02 -25.56 14.49
C HIS A 178 3.16 -24.64 15.37
N GLY A 179 2.22 -23.89 14.79
CA GLY A 179 1.34 -22.97 15.52
C GLY A 179 2.06 -21.72 16.05
N MET A 180 3.20 -21.36 15.47
CA MET A 180 3.91 -20.13 15.79
C MET A 180 3.35 -18.96 14.96
N GLU A 181 3.43 -17.75 15.51
CA GLU A 181 3.07 -16.54 14.78
C GLU A 181 4.04 -16.32 13.61
N VAL A 182 3.51 -16.03 12.42
CA VAL A 182 4.25 -15.99 11.16
C VAL A 182 4.98 -14.64 11.01
N THR A 183 6.00 -14.44 11.85
CA THR A 183 6.90 -13.28 11.83
C THR A 183 8.26 -13.67 11.27
N VAL A 184 9.03 -12.70 10.75
CA VAL A 184 10.38 -12.96 10.17
C VAL A 184 11.26 -13.74 11.15
N LYS A 185 11.32 -13.30 12.41
CA LYS A 185 12.11 -13.95 13.47
C LYS A 185 11.73 -15.43 13.69
N ASN A 186 10.43 -15.73 13.75
CA ASN A 186 9.95 -17.09 13.96
C ASN A 186 10.16 -17.96 12.72
N VAL A 187 9.90 -17.42 11.53
CA VAL A 187 10.13 -18.10 10.24
C VAL A 187 11.61 -18.47 10.10
N GLN A 188 12.54 -17.57 10.44
CA GLN A 188 13.97 -17.86 10.36
C GLN A 188 14.44 -18.97 11.31
N SER A 189 13.76 -19.16 12.44
CA SER A 189 14.06 -20.25 13.39
C SER A 189 13.62 -21.63 12.90
N CYS A 190 12.77 -21.69 11.86
CA CYS A 190 12.22 -22.94 11.35
C CYS A 190 13.19 -23.69 10.42
N SER A 191 12.92 -24.99 10.26
CA SER A 191 13.65 -25.85 9.32
C SER A 191 13.30 -25.48 7.87
N THR A 192 14.29 -25.58 6.96
CA THR A 192 14.08 -25.52 5.51
C THR A 192 13.65 -26.86 4.91
N ARG A 193 13.42 -27.88 5.75
CA ARG A 193 12.98 -29.22 5.33
C ARG A 193 11.50 -29.37 5.59
N HIS A 194 10.78 -29.92 4.61
CA HIS A 194 9.34 -30.13 4.70
C HIS A 194 8.94 -31.47 4.06
N ASN A 195 7.92 -32.12 4.62
CA ASN A 195 7.50 -33.46 4.18
C ASN A 195 6.71 -33.44 2.86
N ARG A 196 6.32 -32.26 2.35
CA ARG A 196 5.41 -32.10 1.20
C ARG A 196 6.02 -31.22 0.11
N CYS A 197 7.26 -31.50 -0.24
CA CYS A 197 8.02 -30.77 -1.27
C CYS A 197 8.05 -31.52 -2.61
N GLY A 198 7.95 -30.77 -3.72
CA GLY A 198 8.08 -31.29 -5.09
C GLY A 198 9.43 -31.97 -5.40
N THR A 199 10.48 -31.70 -4.64
CA THR A 199 11.78 -32.38 -4.80
C THR A 199 11.73 -33.84 -4.33
N THR A 200 10.86 -34.13 -3.36
CA THR A 200 10.57 -35.50 -2.94
C THR A 200 9.73 -36.23 -4.00
N PHE A 201 8.84 -35.50 -4.69
CA PHE A 201 8.14 -36.03 -5.86
C PHE A 201 9.10 -36.45 -6.98
N LEU A 202 10.09 -35.62 -7.33
CA LEU A 202 11.08 -35.96 -8.36
C LEU A 202 11.84 -37.25 -8.02
N PHE A 203 12.22 -37.43 -6.76
CA PHE A 203 12.85 -38.67 -6.31
C PHE A 203 11.95 -39.90 -6.46
N PHE A 204 10.67 -39.78 -6.11
CA PHE A 204 9.71 -40.86 -6.32
C PHE A 204 9.49 -41.16 -7.80
N VAL A 205 9.45 -40.15 -8.67
CA VAL A 205 9.42 -40.35 -10.13
C VAL A 205 10.61 -41.18 -10.58
N MET A 206 11.80 -40.93 -10.04
CA MET A 206 12.97 -41.73 -10.39
C MET A 206 12.87 -43.19 -9.94
N ILE A 207 12.52 -43.46 -8.68
CA ILE A 207 12.35 -44.83 -8.19
C ILE A 207 11.23 -45.55 -8.95
N MET A 208 10.07 -44.90 -9.09
CA MET A 208 8.95 -45.46 -9.82
C MET A 208 9.28 -45.69 -11.29
N SER A 209 10.12 -44.85 -11.92
CA SER A 209 10.60 -45.10 -13.28
C SER A 209 11.41 -46.38 -13.37
N ILE A 210 12.27 -46.68 -12.39
CA ILE A 210 13.06 -47.92 -12.38
C ILE A 210 12.13 -49.14 -12.23
N LEU A 211 11.19 -49.09 -11.30
CA LEU A 211 10.24 -50.18 -11.06
C LEU A 211 9.31 -50.41 -12.25
N VAL A 212 8.69 -49.35 -12.76
CA VAL A 212 7.76 -49.41 -13.90
C VAL A 212 8.49 -49.85 -15.17
N PHE A 213 9.67 -49.30 -15.48
CA PHE A 213 10.39 -49.71 -16.68
C PHE A 213 10.94 -51.13 -16.59
N SER A 214 11.37 -51.57 -15.40
CA SER A 214 11.77 -52.97 -15.18
C SER A 214 10.59 -53.92 -15.39
N LEU A 215 9.42 -53.61 -14.81
CA LEU A 215 8.20 -54.39 -14.97
C LEU A 215 7.70 -54.39 -16.42
N VAL A 216 7.68 -53.24 -17.09
CA VAL A 216 7.28 -53.13 -18.51
C VAL A 216 8.23 -53.93 -19.40
N THR A 217 9.54 -53.90 -19.14
CA THR A 217 10.51 -54.71 -19.90
C THR A 217 10.23 -56.20 -19.73
N TRP A 218 9.93 -56.64 -18.50
CA TRP A 218 9.57 -58.03 -18.22
C TRP A 218 8.25 -58.44 -18.89
N ILE A 219 7.21 -57.60 -18.84
CA ILE A 219 5.92 -57.85 -19.50
C ILE A 219 6.09 -57.92 -21.02
N VAL A 220 6.83 -56.99 -21.62
CA VAL A 220 7.09 -56.99 -23.07
C VAL A 220 7.82 -58.27 -23.47
N GLN A 221 8.83 -58.69 -22.70
CA GLN A 221 9.52 -59.96 -22.95
C GLN A 221 8.58 -61.17 -22.85
N LEU A 222 7.65 -61.17 -21.89
CA LEU A 222 6.68 -62.24 -21.70
C LEU A 222 5.68 -62.32 -22.87
N ILE A 223 5.17 -61.17 -23.34
CA ILE A 223 4.16 -61.11 -24.41
C ILE A 223 4.79 -61.38 -25.78
N VAL A 224 5.96 -60.78 -26.05
CA VAL A 224 6.60 -60.79 -27.38
C VAL A 224 7.60 -61.95 -27.52
N GLY A 225 8.02 -62.57 -26.41
CA GLY A 225 8.98 -63.69 -26.39
C GLY A 225 10.45 -63.28 -26.50
N TYR A 226 10.74 -62.01 -26.80
CA TYR A 226 12.08 -61.42 -26.83
C TYR A 226 12.03 -59.95 -26.38
N VAL A 227 13.18 -59.34 -26.11
CA VAL A 227 13.29 -57.92 -25.80
C VAL A 227 13.48 -57.13 -27.11
N PRO A 228 12.56 -56.24 -27.50
CA PRO A 228 12.66 -55.43 -28.72
C PRO A 228 13.91 -54.54 -28.75
N ASP A 229 14.23 -54.01 -29.94
CA ASP A 229 15.34 -53.08 -30.11
C ASP A 229 15.23 -51.87 -29.17
N LYS A 230 16.39 -51.31 -28.79
CA LYS A 230 16.53 -50.23 -27.81
C LYS A 230 15.67 -49.01 -28.15
N TRP A 231 15.51 -48.70 -29.45
CA TRP A 231 14.66 -47.60 -29.91
C TRP A 231 13.17 -47.85 -29.69
N ILE A 232 12.71 -49.08 -29.92
CA ILE A 232 11.32 -49.47 -29.66
C ILE A 232 11.05 -49.45 -28.15
N MET A 233 11.98 -49.99 -27.36
CA MET A 233 11.90 -49.95 -25.90
C MET A 233 11.91 -48.51 -25.37
N MET A 234 12.63 -47.60 -26.01
CA MET A 234 12.60 -46.17 -25.67
C MET A 234 11.22 -45.55 -25.91
N CYS A 235 10.60 -45.80 -27.07
CA CYS A 235 9.24 -45.32 -27.36
C CYS A 235 8.22 -45.83 -26.32
N ILE A 236 8.32 -47.11 -25.95
CA ILE A 236 7.46 -47.70 -24.90
C ILE A 236 7.70 -47.00 -23.55
N ARG A 237 8.96 -46.79 -23.15
CA ARG A 237 9.30 -46.07 -21.90
C ARG A 237 8.76 -44.64 -21.89
N LEU A 238 8.82 -43.93 -23.01
CA LEU A 238 8.26 -42.58 -23.17
C LEU A 238 6.73 -42.58 -22.99
N LEU A 239 6.04 -43.55 -23.59
CA LEU A 239 4.59 -43.71 -23.43
C LEU A 239 4.18 -44.04 -21.99
N CYS A 240 5.08 -44.65 -21.20
CA CYS A 240 4.85 -44.94 -19.79
C CYS A 240 5.10 -43.74 -18.85
N LEU A 241 5.61 -42.60 -19.33
CA LEU A 241 5.88 -41.44 -18.47
C LEU A 241 4.64 -40.93 -17.69
N PRO A 242 3.44 -40.82 -18.28
CA PRO A 242 2.24 -40.44 -17.54
C PRO A 242 1.92 -41.44 -16.42
N LEU A 243 2.08 -42.74 -16.66
CA LEU A 243 1.87 -43.77 -15.65
C LEU A 243 2.86 -43.61 -14.49
N VAL A 244 4.15 -43.38 -14.78
CA VAL A 244 5.17 -43.13 -13.76
C VAL A 244 4.81 -41.89 -12.94
N ALA A 245 4.45 -40.78 -13.57
CA ALA A 245 4.06 -39.55 -12.87
C ALA A 245 2.82 -39.76 -11.99
N GLY A 246 1.80 -40.43 -12.51
CA GLY A 246 0.57 -40.74 -11.78
C GLY A 246 0.80 -41.63 -10.56
N LEU A 247 1.56 -42.72 -10.71
CA LEU A 247 1.91 -43.60 -9.58
C LEU A 247 2.79 -42.91 -8.54
N SER A 248 3.73 -42.08 -8.98
CA SER A 248 4.61 -41.32 -8.08
C SER A 248 3.83 -40.30 -7.24
N TYR A 249 2.81 -39.69 -7.83
CA TYR A 249 1.93 -38.75 -7.13
C TYR A 249 1.10 -39.47 -6.07
N GLU A 250 0.53 -40.64 -6.40
CA GLU A 250 -0.22 -41.44 -5.43
C GLU A 250 0.69 -41.95 -4.30
N LEU A 251 1.93 -42.34 -4.60
CA LEU A 251 2.92 -42.72 -3.58
C LEU A 251 3.24 -41.54 -2.65
N LEU A 252 3.48 -40.35 -3.19
CA LEU A 252 3.72 -39.15 -2.39
C LEU A 252 2.54 -38.84 -1.47
N ARG A 253 1.33 -38.86 -2.04
CA ARG A 253 0.10 -38.56 -1.30
C ARG A 253 -0.16 -39.59 -0.19
N PHE A 254 0.04 -40.88 -0.50
CA PHE A 254 -0.08 -41.96 0.47
C PHE A 254 0.91 -41.78 1.62
N LEU A 255 2.19 -41.55 1.30
CA LEU A 255 3.21 -41.31 2.32
C LEU A 255 2.95 -40.05 3.14
N ALA A 256 2.36 -39.00 2.56
CA ALA A 256 2.00 -37.78 3.28
C ALA A 256 0.78 -37.94 4.21
N MET A 257 -0.09 -38.94 3.95
CA MET A 257 -1.24 -39.25 4.80
C MET A 257 -0.90 -40.13 6.00
N LEU A 258 0.24 -40.83 5.95
CA LEU A 258 0.66 -41.71 7.05
C LEU A 258 1.20 -40.90 8.24
N PRO A 259 0.87 -41.32 9.48
CA PRO A 259 1.44 -40.74 10.69
C PRO A 259 2.96 -40.93 10.75
N ASP A 260 3.62 -40.04 11.50
CA ASP A 260 5.08 -40.04 11.65
C ASP A 260 5.55 -41.24 12.48
N ASN A 261 5.85 -42.35 11.79
CA ASN A 261 6.39 -43.57 12.37
C ASN A 261 7.82 -43.83 11.87
N ALA A 262 8.63 -44.57 12.63
CA ALA A 262 10.03 -44.87 12.28
C ALA A 262 10.19 -45.43 10.85
N PHE A 263 9.28 -46.31 10.43
CA PHE A 263 9.25 -46.87 9.08
C PHE A 263 8.95 -45.81 7.99
N VAL A 264 7.99 -44.94 8.22
CA VAL A 264 7.62 -43.86 7.28
C VAL A 264 8.76 -42.86 7.14
N ASN A 265 9.47 -42.57 8.24
CA ASN A 265 10.63 -41.69 8.24
C ASN A 265 11.80 -42.24 7.42
N ILE A 266 12.02 -43.56 7.41
CA ILE A 266 13.02 -44.20 6.55
C ILE A 266 12.67 -43.98 5.07
N LEU A 267 11.39 -44.14 4.70
CA LEU A 267 10.95 -43.94 3.31
C LEU A 267 11.02 -42.47 2.87
N ARG A 268 10.80 -41.52 3.79
CA ARG A 268 10.91 -40.08 3.52
C ARG A 268 12.35 -39.56 3.55
N ALA A 269 13.26 -40.24 4.26
CA ALA A 269 14.63 -39.77 4.50
C ALA A 269 15.44 -39.44 3.22
N PRO A 270 15.40 -40.24 2.14
CA PRO A 270 16.11 -39.90 0.91
C PRO A 270 15.60 -38.61 0.26
N GLY A 271 14.28 -38.38 0.27
CA GLY A 271 13.68 -37.14 -0.21
C GLY A 271 14.10 -35.93 0.63
N LEU A 272 14.09 -36.07 1.95
CA LEU A 272 14.57 -35.03 2.88
C LEU A 272 16.08 -34.76 2.75
N ALA A 273 16.87 -35.77 2.38
CA ALA A 273 18.29 -35.63 2.11
C ALA A 273 18.54 -34.78 0.84
N LEU A 274 17.77 -35.03 -0.23
CA LEU A 274 17.83 -34.23 -1.46
C LEU A 274 17.45 -32.77 -1.23
N GLN A 275 16.54 -32.50 -0.29
CA GLN A 275 16.19 -31.12 0.08
C GLN A 275 17.40 -30.30 0.56
N ARG A 276 18.46 -30.92 1.11
CA ARG A 276 19.69 -30.20 1.48
C ARG A 276 20.40 -29.55 0.28
N LEU A 277 20.19 -30.10 -0.92
CA LEU A 277 20.73 -29.57 -2.17
C LEU A 277 19.80 -28.50 -2.77
N THR A 278 18.48 -28.68 -2.64
CA THR A 278 17.46 -27.86 -3.31
C THR A 278 16.78 -26.81 -2.41
N THR A 279 17.14 -26.73 -1.14
CA THR A 279 16.76 -25.65 -0.23
C THR A 279 18.00 -25.08 0.46
N LYS A 280 18.03 -23.76 0.62
CA LYS A 280 19.09 -23.01 1.32
C LYS A 280 18.48 -22.07 2.35
N PRO A 281 19.20 -21.72 3.43
CA PRO A 281 18.72 -20.73 4.37
C PRO A 281 18.44 -19.40 3.66
N PRO A 282 17.22 -18.84 3.78
CA PRO A 282 16.87 -17.54 3.23
C PRO A 282 17.43 -16.38 4.05
N GLU A 283 17.57 -15.23 3.39
CA GLU A 283 17.75 -13.93 4.02
C GLU A 283 16.40 -13.41 4.58
N ASP A 284 16.45 -12.39 5.44
CA ASP A 284 15.25 -11.85 6.11
C ASP A 284 14.25 -11.25 5.11
N ASP A 285 14.76 -10.57 4.09
CA ASP A 285 13.97 -10.03 2.98
C ASP A 285 13.25 -11.14 2.19
N MET A 286 13.86 -12.30 1.99
CA MET A 286 13.21 -13.43 1.33
C MET A 286 12.12 -14.05 2.21
N ALA A 287 12.33 -14.07 3.53
CA ALA A 287 11.31 -14.51 4.49
C ALA A 287 10.08 -13.58 4.46
N GLU A 288 10.27 -12.26 4.39
CA GLU A 288 9.17 -11.30 4.25
C GLU A 288 8.33 -11.55 3.00
N VAL A 289 8.95 -11.83 1.85
CA VAL A 289 8.24 -12.15 0.60
C VAL A 289 7.39 -13.41 0.77
N ALA A 290 7.96 -14.46 1.39
CA ALA A 290 7.24 -15.70 1.65
C ALA A 290 6.06 -15.50 2.62
N ILE A 291 6.26 -14.71 3.68
CA ILE A 291 5.21 -14.34 4.66
C ILE A 291 4.10 -13.55 3.97
N THR A 292 4.45 -12.59 3.12
CA THR A 292 3.47 -11.76 2.38
C THR A 292 2.62 -12.63 1.45
N ALA A 293 3.24 -13.53 0.68
CA ALA A 293 2.50 -14.48 -0.14
C ALA A 293 1.61 -15.41 0.70
N PHE A 294 2.10 -15.87 1.85
CA PHE A 294 1.34 -16.76 2.73
C PHE A 294 0.10 -16.07 3.30
N ASN A 295 0.28 -14.90 3.90
CA ASN A 295 -0.81 -14.12 4.49
C ASN A 295 -1.84 -13.71 3.43
N ALA A 296 -1.41 -13.29 2.24
CA ALA A 296 -2.34 -12.96 1.15
C ALA A 296 -3.18 -14.17 0.71
N ALA A 297 -2.59 -15.37 0.60
CA ALA A 297 -3.34 -16.58 0.29
C ALA A 297 -4.32 -16.96 1.41
N MET A 298 -3.90 -16.85 2.67
CA MET A 298 -4.74 -17.17 3.84
C MET A 298 -5.90 -16.18 4.02
N ASN A 299 -5.64 -14.88 3.87
CA ASN A 299 -6.68 -13.85 3.95
C ASN A 299 -7.76 -14.07 2.89
N MET A 300 -7.39 -14.43 1.66
CA MET A 300 -8.36 -14.74 0.62
C MET A 300 -9.12 -16.05 0.92
N ASP A 301 -8.46 -17.08 1.44
CA ASP A 301 -9.12 -18.33 1.86
C ASP A 301 -10.12 -18.13 3.00
N GLU A 302 -9.79 -17.28 3.98
CA GLU A 302 -10.63 -16.98 5.13
C GLU A 302 -11.80 -16.05 4.77
N ASN A 303 -11.61 -15.14 3.81
CA ASN A 303 -12.61 -14.17 3.39
C ASN A 303 -13.05 -14.37 1.92
N PRO A 304 -14.23 -14.96 1.67
CA PRO A 304 -14.78 -15.13 0.31
C PRO A 304 -14.96 -13.82 -0.47
N ALA A 305 -15.16 -12.69 0.20
CA ALA A 305 -15.33 -11.38 -0.41
C ALA A 305 -14.01 -10.67 -0.74
N TYR A 306 -12.86 -11.27 -0.39
CA TYR A 306 -11.55 -10.71 -0.74
C TYR A 306 -11.34 -10.71 -2.26
N PRO A 307 -11.02 -9.55 -2.87
CA PRO A 307 -10.94 -9.41 -4.32
C PRO A 307 -9.70 -10.10 -4.90
N GLU A 308 -9.82 -10.53 -6.15
CA GLU A 308 -8.62 -10.87 -6.94
C GLU A 308 -7.86 -9.58 -7.27
N ARG A 309 -6.53 -9.65 -7.28
CA ARG A 309 -5.69 -8.50 -7.65
C ARG A 309 -4.46 -8.94 -8.45
N GLU A 310 -4.04 -8.10 -9.37
CA GLU A 310 -2.81 -8.27 -10.15
C GLU A 310 -1.64 -7.48 -9.54
N PHE A 311 -0.44 -7.60 -10.14
CA PHE A 311 0.69 -6.81 -9.70
C PHE A 311 0.46 -5.32 -9.92
N GLY A 312 0.79 -4.50 -8.92
CA GLY A 312 0.56 -3.06 -8.95
C GLY A 312 -0.85 -2.63 -8.53
N GLU A 313 -1.70 -3.58 -8.15
CA GLU A 313 -3.01 -3.31 -7.55
C GLU A 313 -2.95 -3.48 -6.03
N TYR A 314 -3.59 -2.56 -5.31
CA TYR A 314 -3.59 -2.54 -3.84
C TYR A 314 -5.01 -2.45 -3.30
N VAL A 315 -5.26 -3.06 -2.14
CA VAL A 315 -6.57 -2.99 -1.49
C VAL A 315 -6.60 -1.75 -0.59
N VAL A 316 -7.55 -0.84 -0.84
CA VAL A 316 -7.66 0.46 -0.14
C VAL A 316 -7.67 0.29 1.37
N LYS A 317 -8.43 -0.69 1.87
CA LYS A 317 -8.51 -1.01 3.29
C LYS A 317 -7.13 -1.36 3.88
N GLU A 318 -6.36 -2.20 3.20
CA GLU A 318 -5.02 -2.61 3.68
C GLU A 318 -4.05 -1.43 3.69
N VAL A 319 -4.10 -0.59 2.66
CA VAL A 319 -3.28 0.62 2.55
C VAL A 319 -3.59 1.58 3.70
N ARG A 320 -4.89 1.89 3.91
CA ARG A 320 -5.36 2.75 4.99
C ARG A 320 -4.96 2.21 6.37
N ASP A 321 -5.19 0.92 6.63
CA ASP A 321 -4.90 0.32 7.94
C ASP A 321 -3.38 0.36 8.21
N SER A 322 -2.55 0.10 7.19
CA SER A 322 -1.10 0.25 7.27
C SER A 322 -0.65 1.70 7.57
N LEU A 323 -1.27 2.69 6.93
CA LEU A 323 -1.00 4.11 7.19
C LEU A 323 -1.37 4.52 8.61
N ARG A 324 -2.52 4.07 9.11
CA ARG A 324 -2.97 4.35 10.49
C ARG A 324 -1.97 3.81 11.50
N GLU A 325 -1.46 2.60 11.30
CA GLU A 325 -0.41 2.02 12.16
C GLU A 325 0.89 2.85 12.12
N ARG A 326 1.32 3.28 10.92
CA ARG A 326 2.49 4.16 10.77
C ARG A 326 2.32 5.50 11.48
N PHE A 327 1.16 6.13 11.36
CA PHE A 327 0.87 7.43 11.98
C PHE A 327 0.78 7.31 13.49
N LYS A 328 0.10 6.28 13.99
CA LYS A 328 0.05 5.95 15.41
C LYS A 328 1.44 5.78 16.01
N ALA A 329 2.32 5.05 15.33
CA ALA A 329 3.70 4.84 15.78
C ALA A 329 4.53 6.13 15.82
N ALA A 330 4.18 7.12 14.98
CA ALA A 330 4.83 8.42 14.91
C ALA A 330 4.18 9.51 15.79
N GLY A 331 3.07 9.20 16.48
CA GLY A 331 2.30 10.18 17.25
C GLY A 331 1.49 11.17 16.40
N VAL A 332 1.24 10.84 15.14
CA VAL A 332 0.37 11.59 14.22
C VAL A 332 -1.07 11.06 14.35
N ASP A 333 -2.07 11.92 14.15
CA ASP A 333 -3.48 11.52 14.19
C ASP A 333 -3.78 10.42 13.15
N GLU A 334 -4.35 9.30 13.60
CA GLU A 334 -4.74 8.18 12.74
C GLU A 334 -5.79 8.61 11.70
N ALA A 335 -6.59 9.66 11.98
CA ALA A 335 -7.60 10.19 11.06
C ALA A 335 -6.99 10.82 9.81
N ASP A 336 -5.74 11.32 9.87
CA ASP A 336 -5.04 11.92 8.73
C ASP A 336 -4.83 10.90 7.60
N ALA A 337 -4.72 9.62 7.94
CA ALA A 337 -4.64 8.54 6.96
C ALA A 337 -5.89 8.48 6.07
N ASP A 338 -7.09 8.72 6.64
CA ASP A 338 -8.33 8.72 5.86
C ASP A 338 -8.34 9.87 4.85
N TRP A 339 -7.90 11.07 5.28
CA TRP A 339 -7.87 12.25 4.44
C TRP A 339 -6.86 12.14 3.30
N ILE A 340 -5.67 11.62 3.58
CA ILE A 340 -4.65 11.38 2.54
C ILE A 340 -5.16 10.38 1.51
N VAL A 341 -5.72 9.25 1.95
CA VAL A 341 -6.27 8.25 1.02
C VAL A 341 -7.43 8.86 0.20
N CYS A 342 -8.34 9.61 0.81
CA CYS A 342 -9.42 10.31 0.10
C CYS A 342 -8.95 11.43 -0.83
N SER A 343 -7.78 12.02 -0.62
CA SER A 343 -7.26 13.06 -1.51
C SER A 343 -6.54 12.47 -2.72
N CYS A 344 -5.84 11.35 -2.51
CA CYS A 344 -5.13 10.64 -3.58
C CYS A 344 -6.03 9.67 -4.36
N THR A 345 -7.25 9.42 -3.88
CA THR A 345 -8.24 8.54 -4.52
C THR A 345 -9.55 9.30 -4.66
N SER A 346 -10.30 9.12 -5.75
CA SER A 346 -11.64 9.73 -5.89
C SER A 346 -12.71 9.09 -4.97
N LEU A 347 -12.30 8.44 -3.89
CA LEU A 347 -13.15 7.70 -2.96
C LEU A 347 -13.60 8.59 -1.82
N LYS A 348 -14.84 8.42 -1.41
CA LYS A 348 -15.38 9.05 -0.20
C LYS A 348 -14.91 8.31 1.04
N ARG A 349 -14.85 9.00 2.17
CA ARG A 349 -14.44 8.43 3.47
C ARG A 349 -15.23 7.17 3.87
N SER A 350 -16.53 7.13 3.55
CA SER A 350 -17.40 5.96 3.80
C SER A 350 -17.00 4.71 3.00
N GLN A 351 -16.26 4.87 1.90
CA GLN A 351 -15.87 3.79 1.01
C GLN A 351 -14.49 3.20 1.38
N LEU A 352 -13.75 3.82 2.29
CA LEU A 352 -12.39 3.38 2.64
C LEU A 352 -12.35 2.05 3.39
N SER A 353 -13.45 1.63 4.02
CA SER A 353 -13.59 0.30 4.64
C SER A 353 -13.93 -0.80 3.63
N GLU A 354 -14.28 -0.45 2.40
CA GLU A 354 -14.60 -1.41 1.35
C GLU A 354 -13.33 -2.05 0.77
N LEU A 355 -13.44 -3.29 0.30
CA LEU A 355 -12.35 -4.02 -0.35
C LEU A 355 -12.21 -3.58 -1.83
N ARG A 356 -11.99 -2.28 -2.05
CA ARG A 356 -11.75 -1.72 -3.37
C ARG A 356 -10.27 -1.79 -3.74
N ILE A 357 -10.02 -1.89 -5.04
CA ILE A 357 -8.69 -1.89 -5.62
C ILE A 357 -8.33 -0.47 -6.05
N ILE A 358 -7.07 -0.09 -5.80
CA ILE A 358 -6.43 1.10 -6.36
C ILE A 358 -5.18 0.69 -7.13
N GLU A 359 -4.85 1.50 -8.14
CA GLU A 359 -3.66 1.31 -8.96
C GLU A 359 -2.39 1.83 -8.27
N LYS A 360 -1.24 1.40 -8.79
CA LYS A 360 0.08 1.80 -8.30
C LYS A 360 0.27 3.32 -8.23
N GLN A 361 -0.23 4.05 -9.22
CA GLN A 361 -0.12 5.52 -9.24
C GLN A 361 -0.78 6.16 -8.01
N SER A 362 -2.02 5.76 -7.68
CA SER A 362 -2.70 6.27 -6.48
C SER A 362 -1.96 5.85 -5.20
N TYR A 363 -1.47 4.61 -5.14
CA TYR A 363 -0.70 4.12 -3.99
C TYR A 363 0.61 4.91 -3.77
N ASP A 364 1.35 5.21 -4.83
CA ASP A 364 2.59 5.98 -4.74
C ASP A 364 2.31 7.43 -4.29
N SER A 365 1.24 8.07 -4.81
CA SER A 365 0.79 9.38 -4.33
C SER A 365 0.41 9.38 -2.84
N ILE A 366 -0.29 8.34 -2.38
CA ILE A 366 -0.62 8.16 -0.95
C ILE A 366 0.66 8.09 -0.11
N CYS A 367 1.65 7.31 -0.56
CA CYS A 367 2.92 7.19 0.15
C CYS A 367 3.66 8.53 0.23
N GLU A 368 3.70 9.29 -0.87
CA GLU A 368 4.36 10.60 -0.89
C GLU A 368 3.69 11.60 0.09
N CYS A 369 2.36 11.66 0.10
CA CYS A 369 1.62 12.48 1.06
C CYS A 369 1.86 12.02 2.51
N ALA A 370 1.88 10.71 2.74
CA ALA A 370 2.15 10.16 4.07
C ALA A 370 3.56 10.49 4.57
N ASP A 371 4.56 10.44 3.70
CA ASP A 371 5.94 10.77 4.06
C ASP A 371 6.09 12.28 4.36
N LYS A 372 5.41 13.16 3.59
CA LYS A 372 5.32 14.59 3.91
C LYS A 372 4.68 14.81 5.28
N ARG A 373 3.57 14.13 5.56
CA ARG A 373 2.88 14.23 6.85
C ARG A 373 3.76 13.78 8.01
N LEU A 374 4.45 12.64 7.87
CA LEU A 374 5.39 12.11 8.86
C LEU A 374 6.60 13.02 9.12
N SER A 375 6.95 13.91 8.18
CA SER A 375 7.99 14.93 8.37
C SER A 375 7.56 16.10 9.28
N GLY A 376 6.32 16.07 9.80
CA GLY A 376 5.73 17.13 10.61
C GLY A 376 5.14 18.28 9.79
N MET A 377 4.84 18.06 8.50
CA MET A 377 4.08 19.02 7.71
C MET A 377 2.60 18.98 8.13
N PRO A 378 1.92 20.13 8.30
CA PRO A 378 0.48 20.18 8.54
C PRO A 378 -0.31 19.45 7.45
N LEU A 379 -1.40 18.77 7.81
CA LEU A 379 -2.22 18.00 6.87
C LEU A 379 -2.68 18.84 5.68
N ASP A 380 -3.19 20.04 5.92
CA ASP A 380 -3.75 20.88 4.85
C ASP A 380 -2.72 21.26 3.79
N TYR A 381 -1.45 21.46 4.19
CA TYR A 381 -0.36 21.67 3.22
C TYR A 381 0.00 20.40 2.46
N VAL A 382 -0.08 19.22 3.10
CA VAL A 382 0.09 17.93 2.42
C VAL A 382 -1.01 17.70 1.38
N LEU A 383 -2.24 18.10 1.69
CA LEU A 383 -3.39 18.01 0.77
C LEU A 383 -3.42 19.16 -0.25
N GLY A 384 -2.72 20.26 0.02
CA GLY A 384 -2.72 21.48 -0.79
C GLY A 384 -4.01 22.31 -0.69
N LYS A 385 -4.89 21.97 0.26
CA LYS A 385 -6.22 22.57 0.38
C LYS A 385 -6.76 22.50 1.81
N SER A 386 -7.61 23.46 2.14
CA SER A 386 -8.34 23.55 3.41
C SER A 386 -9.81 23.87 3.15
N ASN A 387 -10.70 23.48 4.06
CA ASN A 387 -12.11 23.83 4.01
C ASN A 387 -12.40 24.94 5.02
N PHE A 388 -13.02 26.03 4.58
CA PHE A 388 -13.41 27.15 5.42
C PHE A 388 -14.81 27.60 5.06
N TYR A 389 -15.73 27.61 6.02
CA TYR A 389 -17.13 27.99 5.82
C TYR A 389 -17.82 27.22 4.68
N GLY A 390 -17.46 25.94 4.51
CA GLY A 390 -17.94 25.07 3.42
C GLY A 390 -17.23 25.27 2.07
N ILE A 391 -16.27 26.19 1.99
CA ILE A 391 -15.54 26.54 0.77
C ILE A 391 -14.18 25.83 0.76
N GLU A 392 -13.87 25.12 -0.33
CA GLU A 392 -12.53 24.56 -0.53
C GLU A 392 -11.59 25.64 -1.08
N LEU A 393 -10.47 25.85 -0.39
CA LEU A 393 -9.45 26.86 -0.70
C LEU A 393 -8.10 26.19 -0.86
N GLU A 394 -7.35 26.59 -1.88
CA GLU A 394 -5.95 26.21 -2.03
C GLU A 394 -5.14 26.83 -0.88
N VAL A 395 -4.29 26.03 -0.24
CA VAL A 395 -3.34 26.50 0.78
C VAL A 395 -1.95 25.96 0.50
N THR A 396 -0.95 26.75 0.87
CA THR A 396 0.47 26.44 0.70
C THR A 396 1.24 26.92 1.93
N PRO A 397 2.51 26.50 2.13
CA PRO A 397 3.34 27.02 3.22
C PRO A 397 3.55 28.54 3.24
N ASP A 398 3.05 29.27 2.24
CA ASP A 398 3.11 30.73 2.14
C ASP A 398 1.93 31.46 2.81
N VAL A 399 0.92 30.73 3.33
CA VAL A 399 -0.28 31.31 3.96
C VAL A 399 -0.64 30.60 5.27
N LEU A 400 -1.21 31.34 6.22
CA LEU A 400 -1.85 30.75 7.40
C LEU A 400 -2.97 29.79 6.96
N ILE A 401 -3.00 28.61 7.59
CA ILE A 401 -4.10 27.66 7.40
C ILE A 401 -5.37 28.25 8.03
N PRO A 402 -6.50 28.37 7.29
CA PRO A 402 -7.75 28.89 7.85
C PRO A 402 -8.16 28.16 9.13
N ARG A 403 -8.50 28.93 10.17
CA ARG A 403 -8.87 28.39 11.47
C ARG A 403 -10.38 28.34 11.66
N PRO A 404 -10.92 27.33 12.37
CA PRO A 404 -12.35 27.29 12.70
C PRO A 404 -12.84 28.53 13.43
N GLU A 405 -12.03 29.12 14.32
CA GLU A 405 -12.36 30.33 15.07
C GLU A 405 -12.58 31.53 14.13
N THR A 406 -11.84 31.60 13.03
CA THR A 406 -11.96 32.65 12.01
C THR A 406 -13.30 32.55 11.24
N GLU A 407 -13.98 31.41 11.26
CA GLU A 407 -15.34 31.30 10.69
C GLU A 407 -16.33 32.22 11.41
N LEU A 408 -16.14 32.46 12.71
CA LEU A 408 -16.96 33.39 13.48
C LEU A 408 -16.80 34.83 12.97
N LEU A 409 -15.58 35.25 12.62
CA LEU A 409 -15.32 36.56 12.02
C LEU A 409 -16.07 36.70 10.68
N ALA A 410 -15.96 35.67 9.83
CA ALA A 410 -16.67 35.63 8.54
C ALA A 410 -18.19 35.65 8.72
N GLU A 411 -18.74 34.90 9.67
CA GLU A 411 -20.17 34.88 9.98
C GLU A 411 -20.67 36.28 10.38
N ARG A 412 -19.97 36.96 11.30
CA ARG A 412 -20.36 38.31 11.75
C ARG A 412 -20.25 39.34 10.63
N ALA A 413 -19.21 39.25 9.80
CA ALA A 413 -19.05 40.06 8.60
C ALA A 413 -20.25 39.90 7.66
N ILE A 414 -20.65 38.66 7.38
CA ILE A 414 -21.80 38.34 6.52
C ILE A 414 -23.11 38.89 7.10
N MET A 415 -23.36 38.70 8.40
CA MET A 415 -24.56 39.20 9.09
C MET A 415 -24.67 40.73 9.00
N PHE A 416 -23.55 41.44 9.26
CA PHE A 416 -23.50 42.90 9.16
C PHE A 416 -23.76 43.40 7.73
N LEU A 417 -23.19 42.73 6.73
CA LEU A 417 -23.39 43.10 5.33
C LEU A 417 -24.83 42.83 4.86
N LYS A 418 -25.47 41.75 5.31
CA LYS A 418 -26.90 41.49 5.05
C LYS A 418 -27.85 42.47 5.75
N GLY A 419 -27.41 43.04 6.87
CA GLY A 419 -28.21 43.95 7.69
C GLY A 419 -29.03 43.24 8.77
N ASP A 420 -28.73 41.97 9.05
CA ASP A 420 -29.40 41.13 10.06
C ASP A 420 -28.75 41.30 11.44
N GLY A 421 -28.34 42.52 11.79
CA GLY A 421 -27.66 42.81 13.04
C GLY A 421 -28.55 42.59 14.27
N GLY A 422 -28.60 41.34 14.76
CA GLY A 422 -28.71 40.94 16.17
C GLY A 422 -29.88 41.42 17.05
N ASN A 423 -30.80 42.26 16.56
CA ASN A 423 -31.93 42.74 17.34
C ASN A 423 -33.23 42.12 16.81
N SER A 424 -33.60 40.98 17.39
CA SER A 424 -34.92 40.34 17.27
C SER A 424 -36.01 41.12 18.04
N ASP A 425 -35.95 42.45 18.06
CA ASP A 425 -37.05 43.29 18.52
C ASP A 425 -36.98 44.70 17.91
N SER A 426 -37.45 44.83 16.67
CA SER A 426 -38.20 46.01 16.27
C SER A 426 -38.93 45.73 14.97
N GLY A 427 -40.20 45.33 15.08
CA GLY A 427 -41.16 45.51 14.01
C GLY A 427 -41.34 46.99 13.71
N ARG A 428 -40.51 47.55 12.83
CA ARG A 428 -40.72 48.88 12.25
C ARG A 428 -40.35 48.89 10.77
N GLY A 429 -41.41 48.88 9.95
CA GLY A 429 -41.44 49.58 8.67
C GLY A 429 -40.71 48.90 7.52
N LYS A 430 -41.35 47.88 6.92
CA LYS A 430 -41.22 47.62 5.48
C LYS A 430 -41.84 48.79 4.69
N THR A 431 -41.18 49.94 4.69
CA THR A 431 -41.50 51.05 3.80
C THR A 431 -40.26 51.92 3.65
N GLN A 432 -39.51 51.71 2.56
CA GLN A 432 -38.98 52.79 1.71
C GLN A 432 -38.20 52.20 0.52
N ASN A 433 -38.76 52.46 -0.67
CA ASN A 433 -38.16 52.67 -1.98
C ASN A 433 -36.90 51.88 -2.36
N ALA A 434 -37.11 50.94 -3.29
CA ALA A 434 -36.11 50.31 -4.14
C ALA A 434 -35.51 51.29 -5.18
N ALA A 435 -34.95 52.40 -4.71
CA ALA A 435 -34.07 53.25 -5.51
C ALA A 435 -32.62 52.89 -5.14
N GLU A 436 -31.91 52.26 -6.08
CA GLU A 436 -30.46 51.98 -6.10
C GLU A 436 -29.78 51.87 -4.72
N LYS A 437 -30.01 50.76 -4.01
CA LYS A 437 -29.24 50.44 -2.80
C LYS A 437 -27.79 50.16 -3.23
N ARG A 438 -26.88 51.11 -2.97
CA ARG A 438 -25.43 50.98 -3.24
C ARG A 438 -24.94 49.62 -2.74
N ARG A 439 -24.19 48.89 -3.57
CA ARG A 439 -23.52 47.65 -3.13
C ARG A 439 -22.55 47.99 -1.99
N LYS A 440 -22.71 47.29 -0.87
CA LYS A 440 -21.77 47.44 0.25
C LYS A 440 -20.39 46.96 -0.17
N ARG A 441 -19.35 47.58 0.38
CA ARG A 441 -17.95 47.26 0.09
C ARG A 441 -17.29 46.71 1.34
N ALA A 442 -16.59 45.59 1.23
CA ALA A 442 -15.88 44.96 2.32
C ALA A 442 -14.39 44.86 1.98
N LEU A 443 -13.54 45.08 2.98
CA LEU A 443 -12.11 44.84 2.95
C LEU A 443 -11.78 43.65 3.85
N ASP A 444 -11.07 42.67 3.31
CA ASP A 444 -10.39 41.61 4.05
C ASP A 444 -8.90 41.98 4.15
N LEU A 445 -8.47 42.44 5.32
CA LEU A 445 -7.12 42.92 5.58
C LEU A 445 -6.29 41.82 6.25
N CYS A 446 -5.05 41.63 5.80
CA CYS A 446 -4.22 40.46 6.14
C CYS A 446 -4.86 39.17 5.63
N CYS A 447 -5.27 39.16 4.35
CA CYS A 447 -6.19 38.14 3.84
C CYS A 447 -5.60 36.72 3.77
N GLY A 448 -4.28 36.54 3.75
CA GLY A 448 -3.63 35.24 3.67
C GLY A 448 -4.11 34.42 2.47
N SER A 449 -4.81 33.30 2.72
CA SER A 449 -5.42 32.45 1.70
C SER A 449 -6.66 33.08 1.01
N GLY A 450 -7.20 34.17 1.57
CA GLY A 450 -8.42 34.83 1.13
C GLY A 450 -9.70 34.23 1.71
N CYS A 451 -9.61 33.48 2.82
CA CYS A 451 -10.73 32.70 3.35
C CYS A 451 -11.94 33.57 3.78
N ILE A 452 -11.69 34.68 4.47
CA ILE A 452 -12.75 35.61 4.89
C ILE A 452 -13.38 36.29 3.67
N ALA A 453 -12.56 36.81 2.75
CA ALA A 453 -13.04 37.39 1.50
C ALA A 453 -13.90 36.42 0.67
N ALA A 454 -13.50 35.15 0.56
CA ALA A 454 -14.26 34.13 -0.14
C ALA A 454 -15.62 33.89 0.52
N ALA A 455 -15.65 33.72 1.84
CA ALA A 455 -16.88 33.51 2.61
C ALA A 455 -17.85 34.70 2.46
N ILE A 456 -17.35 35.94 2.58
CA ILE A 456 -18.16 37.14 2.38
C ILE A 456 -18.71 37.19 0.95
N LYS A 457 -17.88 36.90 -0.05
CA LYS A 457 -18.27 37.02 -1.46
C LYS A 457 -19.31 35.99 -1.87
N GLU A 458 -19.22 34.76 -1.40
CA GLU A 458 -20.19 33.70 -1.75
C GLU A 458 -21.53 33.86 -1.01
N ASN A 459 -21.55 34.59 0.10
CA ASN A 459 -22.75 34.74 0.94
C ASN A 459 -23.42 36.11 0.85
N THR A 460 -22.85 37.08 0.13
CA THR A 460 -23.36 38.46 0.03
C THR A 460 -23.16 39.06 -1.36
N ASP A 461 -23.93 40.09 -1.70
CA ASP A 461 -23.76 40.89 -2.93
C ASP A 461 -22.67 41.97 -2.81
N ALA A 462 -21.83 41.91 -1.77
CA ALA A 462 -20.81 42.91 -1.52
C ALA A 462 -19.70 42.90 -2.60
N GLU A 463 -19.14 44.09 -2.83
CA GLU A 463 -17.85 44.22 -3.51
C GLU A 463 -16.76 43.95 -2.46
N VAL A 464 -15.88 43.00 -2.72
CA VAL A 464 -14.85 42.58 -1.76
C VAL A 464 -13.47 42.89 -2.32
N VAL A 465 -12.66 43.52 -1.49
CA VAL A 465 -11.23 43.72 -1.70
C VAL A 465 -10.49 42.91 -0.65
N ALA A 466 -9.47 42.15 -1.05
CA ALA A 466 -8.59 41.43 -0.16
C ALA A 466 -7.18 42.02 -0.26
N ALA A 467 -6.52 42.24 0.86
CA ALA A 467 -5.21 42.88 0.92
C ALA A 467 -4.27 42.11 1.84
N ASP A 468 -3.04 41.90 1.39
CA ASP A 468 -1.97 41.26 2.16
C ASP A 468 -0.61 41.85 1.79
N LYS A 469 0.32 41.86 2.75
CA LYS A 469 1.68 42.34 2.58
C LYS A 469 2.54 41.32 1.82
N SER A 470 2.31 40.03 2.07
CA SER A 470 3.11 38.97 1.49
C SER A 470 2.72 38.76 0.03
N ARG A 471 3.67 38.97 -0.88
CA ARG A 471 3.48 38.72 -2.30
C ARG A 471 3.11 37.25 -2.58
N GLN A 472 3.63 36.32 -1.77
CA GLN A 472 3.31 34.90 -1.88
C GLN A 472 1.87 34.63 -1.42
N ALA A 473 1.42 35.24 -0.31
CA ALA A 473 0.04 35.15 0.14
C ALA A 473 -0.93 35.75 -0.89
N VAL A 474 -0.62 36.93 -1.46
CA VAL A 474 -1.37 37.55 -2.56
C VAL A 474 -1.50 36.60 -3.76
N ALA A 475 -0.46 35.83 -4.09
CA ALA A 475 -0.52 34.86 -5.18
C ALA A 475 -1.49 33.71 -4.88
N VAL A 476 -1.52 33.19 -3.65
CA VAL A 476 -2.48 32.16 -3.21
C VAL A 476 -3.90 32.72 -3.18
N ALA A 477 -4.09 33.88 -2.54
CA ALA A 477 -5.36 34.61 -2.51
C ALA A 477 -5.90 34.83 -3.92
N LYS A 478 -5.07 35.27 -4.89
CA LYS A 478 -5.51 35.42 -6.29
C LYS A 478 -6.04 34.13 -6.91
N ARG A 479 -5.41 32.98 -6.65
CA ARG A 479 -5.89 31.68 -7.17
C ARG A 479 -7.24 31.31 -6.58
N ASN A 480 -7.43 31.58 -5.29
CA ASN A 480 -8.71 31.36 -4.61
C ASN A 480 -9.79 32.40 -4.98
N LEU A 481 -9.44 33.65 -5.27
CA LEU A 481 -10.42 34.76 -5.25
C LEU A 481 -10.75 35.34 -6.62
N SER A 482 -9.86 35.23 -7.61
CA SER A 482 -10.04 35.94 -8.90
C SER A 482 -11.31 35.51 -9.65
N PHE A 483 -11.61 34.21 -9.65
CA PHE A 483 -12.82 33.68 -10.30
C PHE A 483 -14.12 34.01 -9.55
N ARG A 484 -14.02 34.47 -8.30
CA ARG A 484 -15.14 34.95 -7.48
C ARG A 484 -15.41 36.46 -7.67
N GLY A 485 -14.58 37.14 -8.48
CA GLY A 485 -14.69 38.58 -8.73
C GLY A 485 -14.27 39.43 -7.53
N VAL A 486 -13.34 38.94 -6.71
CA VAL A 486 -12.74 39.69 -5.60
C VAL A 486 -11.42 40.30 -6.05
N LYS A 487 -11.21 41.59 -5.74
CA LYS A 487 -9.97 42.31 -6.06
C LYS A 487 -8.92 41.98 -4.99
N VAL A 488 -7.77 41.44 -5.39
CA VAL A 488 -6.64 41.15 -4.47
C VAL A 488 -5.51 42.15 -4.70
N VAL A 489 -5.07 42.81 -3.63
CA VAL A 489 -4.07 43.89 -3.65
C VAL A 489 -2.90 43.52 -2.73
N GLU A 490 -1.67 43.78 -3.18
CA GLU A 490 -0.48 43.73 -2.33
C GLU A 490 -0.37 45.07 -1.58
N SER A 491 -0.47 45.04 -0.25
CA SER A 491 -0.52 46.23 0.61
C SER A 491 0.04 45.92 1.99
N ASP A 492 0.98 46.73 2.48
CA ASP A 492 1.29 46.74 3.90
C ASP A 492 0.20 47.53 4.63
N MET A 493 -0.67 46.82 5.33
CA MET A 493 -1.87 47.39 5.93
C MET A 493 -2.65 48.24 4.90
N PHE A 494 -2.73 49.55 5.09
CA PHE A 494 -3.55 50.45 4.26
C PHE A 494 -2.80 51.19 3.14
N GLU A 495 -1.49 50.99 2.98
CA GLU A 495 -0.63 51.79 2.07
C GLU A 495 -1.12 51.80 0.61
N ALA A 496 -1.59 50.68 0.07
CA ALA A 496 -2.06 50.58 -1.32
C ALA A 496 -3.58 50.83 -1.48
N LEU A 497 -4.26 51.28 -0.42
CA LEU A 497 -5.72 51.45 -0.37
C LEU A 497 -6.15 52.92 -0.31
N GLU A 498 -5.24 53.87 -0.56
CA GLU A 498 -5.52 55.30 -0.51
C GLU A 498 -6.76 55.68 -1.36
N GLY A 499 -7.67 56.44 -0.75
CA GLY A 499 -8.91 56.88 -1.39
C GLY A 499 -10.06 55.86 -1.37
N GLU A 500 -9.80 54.61 -1.01
CA GLU A 500 -10.84 53.59 -0.85
C GLU A 500 -11.66 53.82 0.43
N LYS A 501 -12.95 53.47 0.37
CA LYS A 501 -13.86 53.49 1.52
C LYS A 501 -14.69 52.22 1.57
N PHE A 502 -14.85 51.67 2.77
CA PHE A 502 -15.52 50.40 3.01
C PHE A 502 -16.66 50.53 4.03
N ASP A 503 -17.68 49.70 3.85
CA ASP A 503 -18.74 49.47 4.83
C ASP A 503 -18.25 48.54 5.94
N LEU A 504 -17.34 47.63 5.62
CA LEU A 504 -16.77 46.66 6.55
C LEU A 504 -15.27 46.52 6.30
N ILE A 505 -14.48 46.50 7.37
CA ILE A 505 -13.11 46.01 7.37
C ILE A 505 -13.09 44.79 8.29
N ALA A 506 -12.82 43.62 7.75
CA ALA A 506 -12.56 42.39 8.48
C ALA A 506 -11.05 42.11 8.47
N CYS A 507 -10.49 41.67 9.59
CA CYS A 507 -9.06 41.42 9.70
C CYS A 507 -8.79 40.27 10.68
N ASN A 508 -7.99 39.29 10.25
CA ASN A 508 -7.33 38.36 11.16
C ASN A 508 -5.82 38.69 11.13
N PRO A 509 -5.35 39.64 11.96
CA PRO A 509 -3.95 40.04 11.94
C PRO A 509 -3.08 39.04 12.69
N PRO A 510 -1.75 39.08 12.49
CA PRO A 510 -0.80 38.39 13.37
C PRO A 510 -0.93 38.94 14.81
N TYR A 511 -1.11 38.06 15.78
CA TYR A 511 -1.35 38.41 17.19
C TYR A 511 -0.47 37.64 18.19
N ILE A 512 0.39 36.73 17.73
CA ILE A 512 1.24 35.94 18.63
C ILE A 512 2.43 36.79 19.06
N ARG A 513 2.70 36.86 20.36
CA ARG A 513 3.87 37.55 20.90
C ARG A 513 5.15 36.91 20.38
N SER A 514 6.12 37.70 19.96
CA SER A 514 7.38 37.19 19.39
C SER A 514 8.12 36.23 20.36
N GLY A 515 7.96 36.44 21.68
CA GLY A 515 8.52 35.57 22.72
C GLY A 515 7.90 34.17 22.80
N ASP A 516 6.65 34.02 22.37
CA ASP A 516 5.87 32.77 22.47
C ASP A 516 5.99 31.89 21.22
N MET A 517 6.53 32.44 20.11
CA MET A 517 6.71 31.74 18.83
C MET A 517 7.46 30.40 18.95
N ALA A 518 8.44 30.32 19.85
CA ALA A 518 9.23 29.11 20.06
C ALA A 518 8.45 27.99 20.77
N ALA A 519 7.41 28.33 21.54
CA ALA A 519 6.58 27.40 22.29
C ALA A 519 5.40 26.85 21.46
N LEU A 520 5.19 27.35 20.24
CA LEU A 520 4.13 26.89 19.35
C LEU A 520 4.29 25.41 18.97
N GLN A 521 3.15 24.77 18.73
CA GLN A 521 3.10 23.41 18.21
C GLN A 521 3.96 23.29 16.95
N SER A 522 4.58 22.12 16.74
CA SER A 522 5.51 21.90 15.63
C SER A 522 4.90 22.19 14.26
N GLU A 523 3.61 21.94 14.10
CA GLU A 523 2.87 22.18 12.86
C GLU A 523 2.67 23.68 12.60
N VAL A 524 2.26 24.44 13.62
CA VAL A 524 2.08 25.89 13.53
C VAL A 524 3.40 26.59 13.20
N ARG A 525 4.53 26.10 13.73
CA ARG A 525 5.87 26.61 13.39
C ARG A 525 6.29 26.39 11.93
N ARG A 526 5.53 25.61 11.15
CA ARG A 526 5.76 25.44 9.70
C ARG A 526 5.00 26.46 8.86
N GLU A 527 4.11 27.24 9.46
CA GLU A 527 3.38 28.31 8.79
C GLU A 527 4.24 29.59 8.73
N PRO A 528 3.91 30.56 7.86
CA PRO A 528 4.70 31.79 7.74
C PRO A 528 4.78 32.54 9.06
N ALA A 529 5.99 32.82 9.54
CA ALA A 529 6.18 33.60 10.77
C ALA A 529 5.53 34.99 10.70
N GLU A 530 5.54 35.62 9.51
CA GLU A 530 4.90 36.91 9.26
C GLU A 530 3.38 36.88 9.42
N ALA A 531 2.74 35.71 9.30
CA ALA A 531 1.30 35.56 9.51
C ALA A 531 0.94 35.29 10.99
N LEU A 532 1.94 35.12 11.85
CA LEU A 532 1.78 34.73 13.26
C LEU A 532 2.28 35.82 14.22
N ASP A 533 3.45 36.39 13.96
CA ASP A 533 4.14 37.31 14.86
C ASP A 533 3.48 38.70 14.88
N GLY A 534 2.79 39.00 15.99
CA GLY A 534 2.14 40.28 16.28
C GLY A 534 3.02 41.29 17.02
N GLY A 535 4.33 41.00 17.15
CA GLY A 535 5.29 41.87 17.82
C GLY A 535 5.50 41.53 19.30
N ALA A 536 6.15 42.44 20.03
CA ALA A 536 6.64 42.16 21.39
C ALA A 536 5.52 41.81 22.38
N ASP A 537 4.34 42.42 22.23
CA ASP A 537 3.16 42.19 23.06
C ASP A 537 1.94 41.69 22.28
N GLY A 538 2.10 41.34 20.99
CA GLY A 538 1.02 40.86 20.13
C GLY A 538 0.13 41.97 19.55
N LEU A 539 0.34 43.22 19.97
CA LEU A 539 -0.64 44.30 19.72
C LEU A 539 -0.31 45.23 18.54
N ASP A 540 0.78 45.02 17.80
CA ASP A 540 1.29 45.98 16.81
C ASP A 540 0.29 46.29 15.69
N PHE A 541 -0.36 45.26 15.15
CA PHE A 541 -1.35 45.43 14.09
C PHE A 541 -2.62 46.13 14.58
N TYR A 542 -3.02 45.88 15.83
CA TYR A 542 -4.18 46.55 16.43
C TYR A 542 -3.92 48.05 16.67
N ARG A 543 -2.68 48.45 16.99
CA ARG A 543 -2.30 49.88 17.05
C ARG A 543 -2.45 50.57 15.69
N ILE A 544 -2.10 49.87 14.61
CA ILE A 544 -2.30 50.38 13.24
C ILE A 544 -3.79 50.48 12.94
N LEU A 545 -4.58 49.45 13.25
CA LEU A 545 -6.04 49.48 13.07
C LEU A 545 -6.69 50.64 13.83
N ALA A 546 -6.34 50.83 15.11
CA ALA A 546 -6.90 51.90 15.93
C ALA A 546 -6.53 53.30 15.43
N SER A 547 -5.35 53.46 14.82
CA SER A 547 -4.88 54.75 14.31
C SER A 547 -5.37 55.09 12.90
N GLN A 548 -5.61 54.09 12.05
CA GLN A 548 -5.86 54.31 10.61
C GLN A 548 -7.22 53.82 10.10
N ALA A 549 -7.82 52.78 10.70
CA ALA A 549 -8.99 52.12 10.11
C ALA A 549 -10.22 53.05 9.99
N ASP A 550 -10.38 54.03 10.88
CA ASP A 550 -11.44 55.03 10.77
C ASP A 550 -11.32 55.84 9.47
N GLY A 551 -10.09 56.08 9.00
CA GLY A 551 -9.79 56.71 7.72
C GLY A 551 -10.32 55.94 6.51
N TYR A 552 -10.60 54.65 6.60
CA TYR A 552 -11.05 53.81 5.48
C TYR A 552 -12.49 53.33 5.63
N LEU A 553 -13.14 53.59 6.76
CA LEU A 553 -14.54 53.26 6.99
C LEU A 553 -15.49 54.40 6.60
N LEU A 554 -16.66 54.04 6.07
CA LEU A 554 -17.80 54.96 5.97
C LEU A 554 -18.46 55.17 7.35
N PRO A 555 -19.16 56.30 7.59
CA PRO A 555 -19.98 56.47 8.79
C PRO A 555 -20.98 55.31 8.95
N GLY A 556 -21.05 54.73 10.14
CA GLY A 556 -21.83 53.51 10.41
C GLY A 556 -21.21 52.20 9.89
N GLY A 557 -20.02 52.25 9.26
CA GLY A 557 -19.25 51.07 8.89
C GLY A 557 -18.63 50.37 10.10
N ALA A 558 -18.25 49.10 9.92
CA ALA A 558 -17.71 48.26 10.99
C ALA A 558 -16.25 47.88 10.76
N LEU A 559 -15.44 47.95 11.81
CA LEU A 559 -14.17 47.22 11.93
C LEU A 559 -14.44 45.94 12.71
N MET A 560 -14.01 44.79 12.19
CA MET A 560 -14.08 43.50 12.86
C MET A 560 -12.68 42.86 12.84
N ALA A 561 -12.14 42.54 14.01
CA ALA A 561 -10.82 41.94 14.13
C ALA A 561 -10.84 40.68 15.00
N GLU A 562 -10.16 39.63 14.56
CA GLU A 562 -9.83 38.48 15.41
C GLU A 562 -8.72 38.86 16.39
N THR A 563 -8.73 38.27 17.58
CA THR A 563 -7.81 38.53 18.70
C THR A 563 -7.38 37.23 19.39
N ALA A 564 -6.22 37.24 20.03
CA ALA A 564 -5.89 36.24 21.03
C ALA A 564 -6.90 36.31 22.19
N PHE A 565 -7.13 35.18 22.86
CA PHE A 565 -8.15 35.07 23.91
C PHE A 565 -7.90 35.98 25.12
N ASP A 566 -6.66 36.42 25.33
CA ASP A 566 -6.24 37.30 26.42
C ASP A 566 -6.02 38.76 26.00
N GLU A 567 -6.21 39.11 24.72
CA GLU A 567 -5.93 40.45 24.18
C GLU A 567 -7.19 41.26 23.85
N ALA A 568 -8.36 40.62 23.83
CA ALA A 568 -9.61 41.26 23.43
C ALA A 568 -9.93 42.54 24.23
N ASP A 569 -9.68 42.53 25.54
CA ASP A 569 -9.95 43.70 26.41
C ASP A 569 -9.01 44.88 26.11
N ASP A 570 -7.74 44.60 25.82
CA ASP A 570 -6.76 45.63 25.44
C ASP A 570 -7.11 46.26 24.09
N VAL A 571 -7.52 45.45 23.11
CA VAL A 571 -7.97 45.92 21.79
C VAL A 571 -9.25 46.76 21.91
N VAL A 572 -10.21 46.35 22.75
CA VAL A 572 -11.41 47.13 23.04
C VAL A 572 -11.06 48.49 23.65
N ALA A 573 -10.19 48.51 24.67
CA ALA A 573 -9.75 49.74 25.32
C ALA A 573 -9.03 50.68 24.34
N MET A 574 -8.18 50.12 23.48
CA MET A 574 -7.44 50.85 22.45
C MET A 574 -8.37 51.51 21.44
N LEU A 575 -9.34 50.77 20.90
CA LEU A 575 -10.31 51.30 19.93
C LEU A 575 -11.24 52.34 20.58
N ALA A 576 -11.69 52.10 21.82
CA ALA A 576 -12.53 53.05 22.55
C ALA A 576 -11.81 54.38 22.82
N ALA A 577 -10.52 54.34 23.18
CA ALA A 577 -9.71 55.52 23.48
C ALA A 577 -9.57 56.50 22.29
N THR A 578 -9.73 56.02 21.05
CA THR A 578 -9.71 56.86 19.83
C THR A 578 -10.87 57.87 19.78
N GLY A 579 -11.99 57.57 20.44
CA GLY A 579 -13.22 58.34 20.36
C GLY A 579 -13.91 58.31 18.99
N LYS A 580 -13.43 57.52 18.02
CA LYS A 580 -13.94 57.45 16.64
C LYS A 580 -15.12 56.49 16.45
N TYR A 581 -15.32 55.58 17.40
CA TYR A 581 -16.33 54.52 17.31
C TYR A 581 -17.49 54.76 18.28
N SER A 582 -18.71 54.48 17.81
CA SER A 582 -19.96 54.63 18.57
C SER A 582 -20.20 53.46 19.54
N SER A 583 -19.70 52.28 19.18
CA SER A 583 -19.71 51.08 20.01
C SER A 583 -18.49 50.23 19.71
N VAL A 584 -17.98 49.55 20.73
CA VAL A 584 -16.89 48.56 20.63
C VAL A 584 -17.33 47.38 21.49
N ASN A 585 -17.64 46.26 20.84
CA ASN A 585 -18.14 45.05 21.48
C ASN A 585 -17.18 43.89 21.22
N LYS A 586 -17.16 42.93 22.14
CA LYS A 586 -16.45 41.66 21.97
C LYS A 586 -17.43 40.51 21.86
N TYR A 587 -17.03 39.47 21.13
CA TYR A 587 -17.81 38.27 20.94
C TYR A 587 -16.95 37.04 21.17
N SER A 588 -17.52 36.12 21.94
CA SER A 588 -16.87 34.89 22.31
C SER A 588 -17.11 33.80 21.26
N ASP A 589 -16.12 32.91 21.11
CA ASP A 589 -16.24 31.68 20.34
C ASP A 589 -17.11 30.63 21.07
N LEU A 590 -17.21 29.43 20.50
CA LEU A 590 -17.99 28.33 21.05
C LEU A 590 -17.40 27.77 22.37
N GLU A 591 -16.14 28.06 22.66
CA GLU A 591 -15.46 27.69 23.92
C GLU A 591 -15.62 28.78 24.99
N GLY A 592 -16.20 29.92 24.65
CA GLY A 592 -16.43 31.05 25.55
C GLY A 592 -15.23 32.00 25.65
N HIS A 593 -14.24 31.90 24.76
CA HIS A 593 -13.12 32.83 24.69
C HIS A 593 -13.47 34.03 23.82
N ASP A 594 -13.20 35.25 24.30
CA ASP A 594 -13.40 36.46 23.52
C ASP A 594 -12.40 36.48 22.35
N ARG A 595 -12.92 36.34 21.13
CA ARG A 595 -12.10 36.21 19.91
C ARG A 595 -12.28 37.35 18.94
N ILE A 596 -13.49 37.90 18.84
CA ILE A 596 -13.80 38.90 17.82
C ILE A 596 -14.15 40.22 18.47
N VAL A 597 -13.43 41.28 18.11
CA VAL A 597 -13.74 42.66 18.48
C VAL A 597 -14.41 43.37 17.32
N VAL A 598 -15.55 44.01 17.57
CA VAL A 598 -16.34 44.73 16.57
C VAL A 598 -16.51 46.18 17.01
N ALA A 599 -16.06 47.12 16.18
CA ALA A 599 -16.18 48.55 16.41
C ALA A 599 -16.98 49.24 15.28
N ILE A 600 -18.01 50.00 15.62
CA ILE A 600 -18.86 50.72 14.66
C ILE A 600 -18.44 52.18 14.58
N LYS A 601 -18.13 52.68 13.39
CA LYS A 601 -17.70 54.06 13.17
C LYS A 601 -18.85 55.07 13.41
N LYS A 602 -18.53 56.19 14.06
CA LYS A 602 -19.46 57.31 14.30
C LYS A 602 -19.90 58.02 13.02
#